data_AF-A0AA40HRS0-F1
#
_entry.id   AF-A0AA40HRS0-F1
#
_cell.length_a   1.000
_cell.length_b   1.000
_cell.length_c   1.000
_cell.angle_alpha   90.00
_cell.angle_beta   90.00
_cell.angle_gamma   90.00
#
_symmetry.space_group_name_H-M   'P 1'
#
loop_
_entity.id
_entity.type
_entity.pdbx_description
1 polymer ?
#
loop_
_entity_poly.entity_id
_entity_poly.type
_entity_poly.pdbx_seq_one_letter_code
_entity_poly.pdbx_strand_id
1 'polypeptide(L)'
;MVLASCPEDVALCHRFIAPGQKDRLEHMLKNNFLTISYTEAVEILKQASQNFTFTPEWGVDLHTEHEKYLVKHCGNIPVFVINYPLALKPFYMRDNEDGPQHTVRERPNKLD
;
A
#
# COMPACT_ATOMS: atom_id res chain seq x y z
N MET A 1 5.43 -14.20 -18.35
CA MET A 1 5.94 -13.43 -17.19
C MET A 1 7.38 -13.86 -16.95
N VAL A 2 8.33 -12.94 -16.72
CA VAL A 2 9.78 -13.24 -16.60
C VAL A 2 10.08 -14.40 -15.65
N LEU A 3 9.32 -14.49 -14.53
CA LEU A 3 9.42 -15.57 -13.55
C LEU A 3 9.19 -16.98 -14.13
N ALA A 4 8.37 -17.11 -15.18
CA ALA A 4 8.11 -18.38 -15.86
C ALA A 4 9.06 -18.62 -17.04
N SER A 5 9.57 -17.55 -17.66
CA SER A 5 10.40 -17.62 -18.86
C SER A 5 11.89 -17.80 -18.56
N CYS A 6 12.37 -17.30 -17.42
CA CYS A 6 13.79 -17.30 -17.04
C CYS A 6 14.01 -17.75 -15.58
N PRO A 7 13.71 -19.02 -15.23
CA PRO A 7 13.82 -19.51 -13.85
C PRO A 7 15.27 -19.55 -13.33
N GLU A 8 16.25 -19.78 -14.22
CA GLU A 8 17.67 -19.86 -13.88
C GLU A 8 18.24 -18.51 -13.42
N ASP A 9 17.90 -17.44 -14.16
CA ASP A 9 18.30 -16.07 -13.80
C ASP A 9 17.66 -15.64 -12.46
N VAL A 10 16.39 -16.00 -12.26
CA VAL A 10 15.69 -15.72 -10.99
C VAL A 10 16.35 -16.48 -9.82
N ALA A 11 16.78 -17.72 -10.04
CA ALA A 11 17.51 -18.49 -9.04
C ALA A 11 18.88 -17.87 -8.72
N LEU A 12 19.59 -17.35 -9.72
CA LEU A 12 20.83 -16.60 -9.54
C LEU A 12 20.60 -15.35 -8.67
N CYS A 13 19.56 -14.56 -8.97
CA CYS A 13 19.17 -13.39 -8.19
C CYS A 13 18.86 -13.74 -6.73
N HIS A 14 18.10 -14.82 -6.49
CA HIS A 14 17.81 -15.29 -5.13
C HIS A 14 19.08 -15.74 -4.38
N ARG A 15 20.07 -16.29 -5.08
CA ARG A 15 21.30 -16.77 -4.46
C ARG A 15 22.28 -15.65 -4.11
N PHE A 16 22.44 -14.67 -5.00
CA PHE A 16 23.54 -13.70 -4.91
C PHE A 16 23.11 -12.27 -4.57
N ILE A 17 21.86 -11.90 -4.83
CA ILE A 17 21.37 -10.51 -4.62
C ILE A 17 20.45 -10.46 -3.40
N ALA A 18 19.48 -11.37 -3.33
CA ALA A 18 18.40 -11.30 -2.34
C ALA A 18 18.15 -12.67 -1.67
N PRO A 19 19.12 -13.19 -0.90
CA PRO A 19 18.94 -14.44 -0.16
C PRO A 19 17.78 -14.30 0.84
N GLY A 20 16.90 -15.30 0.87
CA GLY A 20 15.74 -15.34 1.77
C GLY A 20 14.51 -14.54 1.33
N GLN A 21 14.54 -13.87 0.16
CA GLN A 21 13.35 -13.15 -0.35
C GLN A 21 12.43 -14.01 -1.22
N LYS A 22 12.86 -15.23 -1.59
CA LYS A 22 12.09 -16.14 -2.45
C LYS A 22 10.70 -16.44 -1.86
N ASP A 23 10.66 -16.84 -0.59
CA ASP A 23 9.39 -17.23 0.07
C ASP A 23 8.44 -16.03 0.19
N ARG A 24 8.99 -14.84 0.45
CA ARG A 24 8.21 -13.60 0.47
C ARG A 24 7.65 -13.26 -0.92
N LEU A 25 8.44 -13.41 -1.97
CA LEU A 25 7.99 -13.17 -3.34
C LEU A 25 6.90 -14.16 -3.73
N GLU A 26 7.09 -15.46 -3.45
CA GLU A 26 6.08 -16.47 -3.71
C GLU A 26 4.79 -16.24 -2.90
N HIS A 27 4.89 -15.82 -1.65
CA HIS A 27 3.74 -15.42 -0.83
C HIS A 27 3.00 -14.25 -1.48
N MET A 28 3.71 -13.22 -1.93
CA MET A 28 3.09 -12.08 -2.61
C MET A 28 2.41 -12.47 -3.92
N LEU A 29 2.99 -13.38 -4.70
CA LEU A 29 2.42 -13.84 -5.97
C LEU A 29 1.17 -14.72 -5.82
N LYS A 30 1.05 -15.43 -4.69
CA LYS A 30 -0.11 -16.30 -4.40
C LYS A 30 -1.31 -15.55 -3.84
N ASN A 31 -1.10 -14.39 -3.23
CA ASN A 31 -2.14 -13.63 -2.56
C ASN A 31 -2.57 -12.42 -3.40
N ASN A 32 -3.86 -12.09 -3.35
CA ASN A 32 -4.35 -10.87 -3.97
C ASN A 32 -3.91 -9.65 -3.14
N PHE A 33 -3.59 -8.56 -3.83
CA PHE A 33 -3.27 -7.30 -3.16
C PHE A 33 -4.54 -6.68 -2.59
N LEU A 34 -4.43 -6.19 -1.36
CA LEU A 34 -5.54 -5.55 -0.68
C LEU A 34 -5.66 -4.10 -1.15
N THR A 35 -6.88 -3.62 -1.36
CA THR A 35 -7.14 -2.18 -1.56
C THR A 35 -8.08 -1.72 -0.46
N ILE A 36 -7.67 -0.69 0.28
CA ILE A 36 -8.44 -0.06 1.36
C ILE A 36 -8.49 1.44 1.14
N SER A 37 -9.54 2.09 1.63
CA SER A 37 -9.61 3.54 1.68
C SER A 37 -8.69 4.13 2.76
N TYR A 38 -8.33 5.39 2.61
CA TYR A 38 -7.59 6.13 3.63
C TYR A 38 -8.35 6.16 4.98
N THR A 39 -9.67 6.30 4.93
CA THR A 39 -10.52 6.28 6.14
C THR A 39 -10.41 4.94 6.88
N GLU A 40 -10.52 3.82 6.16
CA GLU A 40 -10.31 2.48 6.75
C GLU A 40 -8.89 2.32 7.29
N ALA A 41 -7.87 2.82 6.58
CA ALA A 41 -6.49 2.76 7.03
C ALA A 41 -6.30 3.50 8.37
N VAL A 42 -6.86 4.70 8.51
CA VAL A 42 -6.81 5.48 9.77
C VAL A 42 -7.57 4.77 10.89
N GLU A 43 -8.72 4.16 10.62
CA GLU A 43 -9.48 3.39 11.61
C GLU A 43 -8.69 2.18 12.13
N ILE A 44 -8.05 1.41 11.23
CA ILE A 44 -7.18 0.29 11.59
C ILE A 44 -6.03 0.76 12.47
N LEU A 45 -5.40 1.89 12.13
CA LEU A 45 -4.29 2.45 12.90
C LEU A 45 -4.74 2.93 14.28
N LYS A 46 -5.92 3.55 14.39
CA LYS A 46 -6.48 3.98 15.68
C LYS A 46 -6.85 2.82 16.62
N GLN A 47 -7.21 1.67 16.05
CA GLN A 47 -7.50 0.44 16.80
C GLN A 47 -6.24 -0.34 17.19
N ALA A 48 -5.07 0.05 16.68
CA ALA A 48 -3.82 -0.63 16.99
C ALA A 48 -3.46 -0.45 18.47
N SER A 49 -3.06 -1.54 19.12
CA SER A 49 -2.58 -1.50 20.51
C SER A 49 -1.15 -0.98 20.68
N GLN A 50 -0.49 -0.57 19.59
CA GLN A 50 0.88 -0.06 19.63
C GLN A 50 0.89 1.46 19.71
N ASN A 51 1.88 2.01 20.40
CA ASN A 51 2.10 3.46 20.43
C ASN A 51 2.85 3.87 19.16
N PHE A 52 2.25 4.78 18.39
CA PHE A 52 2.90 5.44 17.26
C PHE A 52 3.60 6.71 17.71
N THR A 53 4.70 7.04 17.05
CA THR A 53 5.41 8.32 17.28
C THR A 53 4.56 9.48 16.76
N PHE A 54 3.92 9.28 15.60
CA PHE A 54 2.96 10.20 15.00
C PHE A 54 1.56 9.65 15.19
N THR A 55 0.67 10.41 15.84
CA THR A 55 -0.68 9.91 16.08
C THR A 55 -1.46 9.79 14.76
N PRO A 56 -2.02 8.61 14.44
CA PRO A 56 -2.81 8.44 13.23
C PRO A 56 -4.14 9.18 13.35
N GLU A 57 -4.27 10.27 12.61
CA GLU A 57 -5.47 11.10 12.57
C GLU A 57 -5.96 11.30 11.14
N TRP A 58 -7.26 11.46 10.99
CA TRP A 58 -7.86 11.69 9.68
C TRP A 58 -7.50 13.10 9.22
N GLY A 59 -6.97 13.22 8.00
CA GLY A 59 -6.44 14.48 7.47
C GLY A 59 -4.94 14.70 7.74
N VAL A 60 -4.26 13.73 8.36
CA VAL A 60 -2.80 13.71 8.52
C VAL A 60 -2.19 12.64 7.61
N ASP A 61 -1.03 12.94 7.00
CA ASP A 61 -0.38 11.99 6.10
C ASP A 61 0.11 10.73 6.85
N LEU A 62 0.19 9.60 6.13
CA LEU A 62 0.66 8.35 6.72
C LEU A 62 2.20 8.34 6.77
N HIS A 63 2.75 8.01 7.93
CA HIS A 63 4.18 7.84 8.11
C HIS A 63 4.61 6.39 7.88
N THR A 64 5.90 6.15 7.68
CA THR A 64 6.47 4.81 7.45
C THR A 64 6.11 3.80 8.54
N GLU A 65 5.93 4.24 9.79
CA GLU A 65 5.47 3.35 10.86
C GLU A 65 4.01 2.87 10.67
N HIS A 66 3.15 3.75 10.15
CA HIS A 66 1.76 3.44 9.80
C HIS A 66 1.71 2.45 8.64
N GLU A 67 2.47 2.70 7.59
CA GLU A 67 2.54 1.83 6.41
C GLU A 67 3.00 0.41 6.78
N LYS A 68 4.07 0.30 7.59
CA LYS A 68 4.58 -0.98 8.08
C LYS A 68 3.54 -1.72 8.92
N TYR A 69 2.81 -1.00 9.76
CA TYR A 69 1.74 -1.59 10.55
C TYR A 69 0.62 -2.13 9.67
N LEU A 70 0.15 -1.35 8.70
CA LEU A 70 -0.92 -1.76 7.77
C LEU A 70 -0.53 -3.01 6.98
N VAL A 71 0.69 -3.05 6.42
CA VAL A 71 1.19 -4.25 5.71
C VAL A 71 1.19 -5.48 6.62
N LYS A 72 1.64 -5.34 7.88
CA LYS A 72 1.65 -6.45 8.84
C LYS A 72 0.24 -6.88 9.23
N HIS A 73 -0.64 -5.92 9.49
CA HIS A 73 -2.04 -6.15 9.86
C HIS A 73 -2.80 -6.88 8.73
N CYS A 74 -2.53 -6.52 7.48
CA CYS A 74 -3.16 -7.11 6.31
C CYS A 74 -2.51 -8.43 5.85
N GLY A 75 -1.60 -9.04 6.62
CA GLY A 75 -1.04 -10.37 6.32
C GLY A 75 0.27 -10.37 5.54
N ASN A 76 1.06 -9.29 5.65
CA ASN A 76 2.35 -9.11 4.97
C ASN A 76 2.27 -9.19 3.44
N ILE A 77 1.18 -8.66 2.89
CA ILE A 77 0.96 -8.49 1.44
C ILE A 77 0.96 -6.99 1.08
N PRO A 78 1.22 -6.63 -0.19
CA PRO A 78 1.05 -5.25 -0.63
C PRO A 78 -0.37 -4.76 -0.39
N VAL A 79 -0.48 -3.53 0.13
CA VAL A 79 -1.74 -2.85 0.41
C VAL A 79 -1.76 -1.54 -0.36
N PHE A 80 -2.80 -1.32 -1.15
CA PHE A 80 -3.09 -0.05 -1.80
C PHE A 80 -4.03 0.76 -0.91
N VAL A 81 -3.64 1.99 -0.60
CA VAL A 81 -4.49 2.95 0.10
C VAL A 81 -5.01 3.95 -0.93
N ILE A 82 -6.34 4.08 -1.03
CA ILE A 82 -7.02 4.95 -2.01
C ILE A 82 -7.90 5.99 -1.32
N ASN A 83 -8.42 6.96 -2.06
CA ASN A 83 -9.35 7.98 -1.56
C ASN A 83 -8.74 8.80 -0.40
N TYR A 84 -7.52 9.30 -0.61
CA TYR A 84 -6.89 10.22 0.33
C TYR A 84 -7.64 11.56 0.39
N PRO A 85 -7.61 12.29 1.51
CA PRO A 85 -8.13 13.64 1.60
C PRO A 85 -7.52 14.55 0.53
N LEU A 86 -8.34 15.36 -0.14
CA LEU A 86 -7.93 16.31 -1.18
C LEU A 86 -6.79 17.22 -0.72
N ALA A 87 -6.87 17.69 0.53
CA ALA A 87 -5.87 18.59 1.12
C ALA A 87 -4.47 17.96 1.29
N LEU A 88 -4.37 16.63 1.31
CA LEU A 88 -3.11 15.89 1.46
C LEU A 88 -2.44 15.54 0.13
N LYS A 89 -3.08 15.81 -1.01
CA LYS A 89 -2.62 15.34 -2.30
C LYS A 89 -2.45 16.48 -3.31
N PRO A 90 -1.61 16.27 -4.34
CA PRO A 90 -1.37 17.29 -5.36
C PRO A 90 -2.64 17.68 -6.13
N PHE A 91 -2.67 18.94 -6.59
CA PHE A 91 -3.81 19.56 -7.28
C PHE A 91 -4.27 18.84 -8.56
N TYR A 92 -3.46 17.97 -9.15
CA TYR A 92 -3.79 17.26 -10.38
C TYR A 92 -4.58 15.96 -10.16
N MET A 93 -4.76 15.51 -8.91
CA MET A 93 -5.59 14.37 -8.59
C MET A 93 -7.08 14.70 -8.81
N ARG A 94 -7.88 13.67 -9.09
CA ARG A 94 -9.32 13.85 -9.35
C ARG A 94 -10.06 13.88 -8.02
N ASP A 95 -10.79 14.96 -7.77
CA ASP A 95 -11.78 15.05 -6.70
C ASP A 95 -12.90 14.02 -6.94
N ASN A 96 -13.24 13.28 -5.89
CA ASN A 96 -14.34 12.32 -5.90
C ASN A 96 -15.70 12.98 -5.69
N GLU A 97 -15.74 14.25 -5.28
CA GLU A 97 -16.96 15.02 -4.98
C GLU A 97 -17.83 14.35 -3.88
N ASP A 98 -17.21 13.53 -3.05
CA ASP A 98 -17.83 12.72 -2.00
C ASP A 98 -18.02 13.52 -0.71
N GLY A 99 -18.92 14.51 -0.78
CA GLY A 99 -19.45 15.23 0.38
C GLY A 99 -18.37 15.80 1.32
N PRO A 100 -18.59 15.84 2.65
CA PRO A 100 -17.73 16.57 3.59
C PRO A 100 -16.29 16.04 3.69
N GLN A 101 -16.02 14.80 3.24
CA GLN A 101 -14.69 14.19 3.33
C GLN A 101 -13.76 14.60 2.17
N HIS A 102 -14.31 15.06 1.04
CA HIS A 102 -13.55 15.54 -0.14
C HIS A 102 -12.28 14.70 -0.41
N THR A 103 -12.46 13.48 -0.89
CA THR A 103 -11.35 12.58 -1.18
C THR A 103 -10.93 12.64 -2.65
N VAL A 104 -9.72 12.17 -2.93
CA VAL A 104 -9.17 12.12 -4.29
C VAL A 104 -8.76 10.72 -4.70
N ARG A 105 -8.87 10.47 -6.00
CA ARG A 105 -8.29 9.30 -6.66
C ARG A 105 -7.34 9.74 -7.76
N GLU A 106 -6.41 8.86 -8.10
CA GLU A 106 -5.62 9.04 -9.31
C GLU A 106 -6.57 9.12 -10.51
N ARG A 107 -6.32 10.07 -11.41
CA ARG A 107 -7.01 10.03 -12.71
C ARG A 107 -6.60 8.73 -13.38
N PRO A 108 -7.54 7.95 -13.94
CA PRO A 108 -7.13 6.88 -14.82
C PRO A 108 -6.26 7.55 -15.88
N ASN A 109 -5.00 7.11 -15.99
CA ASN A 109 -4.22 7.45 -17.17
C ASN A 109 -5.11 7.04 -18.35
N LYS A 110 -5.45 8.00 -19.22
CA LYS A 110 -5.81 7.62 -20.58
C LYS A 110 -4.59 6.83 -21.05
N LEU A 111 -4.72 5.51 -21.10
CA LEU A 111 -3.78 4.69 -21.85
C LEU A 111 -3.96 5.17 -23.30
N ASP A 112 -3.02 5.97 -23.76
CA ASP A 112 -2.66 6.03 -25.17
C ASP A 112 -1.98 4.71 -25.56
#